data_AF-A0A7S1KEQ4-F1
#
_entry.id   AF-A0A7S1KEQ4-F1
#
_cell.length_a   1.000
_cell.length_b   1.000
_cell.length_c   1.000
_cell.angle_alpha   90.00
_cell.angle_beta   90.00
_cell.angle_gamma   90.00
#
_symmetry.space_group_name_H-M   'P 1'
#
loop_
_entity.id
_entity.type
_entity.pdbx_description
1 polymer ?
#
loop_
_entity_poly.entity_id
_entity_poly.type
_entity_poly.pdbx_seq_one_letter_code
_entity_poly.pdbx_strand_id
1 'polypeptide(L)'
;FDEGVSPLSRQLLEGIIRRTFTEKAQVTRLIREGADPRASGVARVRGTMGGAPFPFSRYSCLSFAIDSPINYPFLRARGADNSQVPVVPPQWSSLQLQRDIL
;
A
#
# COMPACT_ATOMS: atom_id res chain seq x y z
N PHE A 1 11.47 2.60 12.20
CA PHE A 1 12.49 2.11 11.27
C PHE A 1 11.89 0.89 10.58
N ASP A 2 11.73 0.98 9.26
CA ASP A 2 11.21 -0.10 8.40
C ASP A 2 12.33 -1.14 8.24
N GLU A 3 12.44 -2.05 9.20
CA GLU A 3 13.38 -3.16 9.11
C GLU A 3 12.90 -4.12 8.01
N GLY A 4 13.62 -4.13 6.88
CA GLY A 4 13.46 -5.17 5.85
C GLY A 4 12.92 -4.74 4.48
N VAL A 5 12.54 -3.47 4.29
CA VAL A 5 12.13 -2.96 2.97
C VAL A 5 13.26 -2.15 2.35
N SER A 6 13.80 -2.61 1.21
CA SER A 6 14.83 -1.87 0.48
C SER A 6 14.33 -0.47 0.08
N PRO A 7 15.22 0.53 -0.09
CA PRO A 7 14.79 1.87 -0.52
C PRO A 7 13.94 1.85 -1.80
N LEU A 8 14.28 0.98 -2.75
CA LEU A 8 13.53 0.81 -4.00
C LEU A 8 12.15 0.18 -3.76
N SER A 9 12.06 -0.84 -2.91
CA SER A 9 10.78 -1.42 -2.50
C SER A 9 9.90 -0.42 -1.76
N ARG A 10 10.51 0.48 -0.95
CA ARG A 10 9.77 1.56 -0.28
C ARG A 10 9.24 2.57 -1.30
N GLN A 11 10.05 2.97 -2.27
CA GLN A 11 9.62 3.87 -3.34
C GLN A 11 8.47 3.26 -4.17
N LEU A 12 8.57 1.97 -4.48
CA LEU A 12 7.49 1.22 -5.14
C LEU A 12 6.20 1.23 -4.30
N LEU A 13 6.31 0.91 -3.01
CA LEU A 13 5.18 0.88 -2.09
C LEU A 13 4.51 2.26 -1.95
N GLU A 14 5.30 3.31 -1.69
CA GLU A 14 4.78 4.67 -1.52
C GLU A 14 4.11 5.18 -2.79
N GLY A 15 4.69 4.90 -3.96
CA GLY A 15 4.12 5.32 -5.24
C GLY A 15 2.80 4.62 -5.56
N ILE A 16 2.66 3.34 -5.17
CA ILE A 16 1.38 2.61 -5.27
C ILE A 16 0.35 3.17 -4.29
N ILE A 17 0.71 3.36 -3.01
CA ILE A 17 -0.21 3.86 -1.98
C ILE A 17 -0.72 5.27 -2.31
N ARG A 18 0.17 6.14 -2.78
CA ARG A 18 -0.15 7.54 -3.10
C ARG A 18 -0.68 7.72 -4.52
N ARG A 19 -0.74 6.65 -5.33
CA ARG A 19 -1.12 6.68 -6.76
C ARG A 19 -0.30 7.69 -7.57
N THR A 20 1.00 7.80 -7.33
CA THR A 20 1.87 8.77 -8.02
C THR A 20 2.41 8.25 -9.34
N PHE A 21 2.34 6.94 -9.59
CA PHE A 21 2.74 6.39 -10.87
C PHE A 21 1.71 6.73 -11.94
N THR A 22 2.19 7.30 -13.04
CA THR A 22 1.36 7.65 -14.21
C THR A 22 1.59 6.69 -15.38
N GLU A 23 2.70 5.93 -15.33
CA GLU A 23 3.13 5.05 -16.41
C GLU A 23 3.67 3.73 -15.87
N LYS A 24 3.32 2.62 -16.52
CA LYS A 24 3.86 1.28 -16.24
C LYS A 24 5.39 1.21 -16.26
N ALA A 25 6.02 2.03 -17.11
CA ALA A 25 7.47 2.06 -17.26
C ALA A 25 8.18 2.43 -15.95
N GLN A 26 7.58 3.31 -15.13
CA GLN A 26 8.14 3.73 -13.83
C GLN A 26 8.18 2.55 -12.85
N VAL A 27 7.09 1.77 -12.77
CA VAL A 27 6.99 0.57 -11.93
C VAL A 27 7.94 -0.53 -12.43
N THR A 28 7.93 -0.78 -13.74
CA THR A 28 8.81 -1.77 -14.39
C THR A 28 10.28 -1.48 -14.12
N ARG A 29 10.67 -0.20 -14.18
CA ARG A 29 12.04 0.24 -13.90
C ARG A 29 12.44 -0.07 -12.45
N LEU A 30 11.59 0.28 -11.48
CA LEU A 30 11.87 0.01 -10.07
C LEU A 30 12.05 -1.49 -9.80
N ILE A 31 11.20 -2.33 -10.37
CA ILE A 31 11.32 -3.80 -10.23
C ILE A 31 12.63 -4.30 -10.85
N ARG A 32 13.01 -3.80 -12.04
CA ARG A 32 14.30 -4.14 -12.69
C ARG A 32 15.51 -3.69 -11.89
N GLU A 33 15.41 -2.57 -11.20
CA GLU A 33 16.46 -2.03 -10.32
C GLU A 33 16.53 -2.77 -8.97
N GLY A 34 15.59 -3.67 -8.68
CA GLY A 34 15.60 -4.53 -7.49
C GLY A 34 14.54 -4.21 -6.44
N ALA A 35 13.52 -3.42 -6.77
CA ALA A 35 12.33 -3.32 -5.93
C ALA A 35 11.59 -4.67 -5.89
N ASP A 36 11.29 -5.13 -4.68
CA ASP A 36 10.47 -6.32 -4.46
C ASP A 36 8.98 -5.95 -4.43
N PRO A 37 8.17 -6.35 -5.44
CA PRO A 37 6.73 -6.10 -5.44
C PRO A 37 5.98 -6.89 -4.34
N ARG A 38 6.63 -7.90 -3.73
CA ARG A 38 6.11 -8.64 -2.57
C ARG A 38 6.52 -8.02 -1.24
N ALA A 39 7.33 -6.96 -1.27
CA ALA A 39 7.64 -6.22 -0.06
C ALA A 39 6.34 -5.80 0.62
N SER A 40 6.27 -6.08 1.91
CA SER A 40 5.11 -5.75 2.71
C SER A 40 5.44 -4.57 3.59
N GLY A 41 4.66 -3.49 3.46
CA GLY A 41 4.78 -2.32 4.31
C GLY A 41 3.95 -2.47 5.58
N VAL A 42 4.38 -1.79 6.64
CA VAL A 42 3.54 -1.56 7.82
C VAL A 42 2.89 -0.19 7.68
N ALA A 43 1.58 -0.15 7.46
CA ALA A 43 0.83 1.08 7.57
C ALA A 43 0.68 1.45 9.05
N ARG A 44 1.40 2.47 9.52
CA ARG A 44 1.18 3.06 10.85
C ARG A 44 0.18 4.20 10.74
N VAL A 45 -0.96 4.05 11.40
CA VAL A 45 -1.89 5.17 11.60
C VAL A 45 -1.20 6.17 12.53
N ARG A 46 -1.04 7.42 12.06
CA ARG A 46 -0.48 8.50 12.88
C ARG A 46 -1.45 8.78 14.03
N GLY A 47 -1.05 8.47 15.27
CA GLY A 47 -1.87 8.71 16.48
C GLY A 47 -2.12 7.50 17.36
N THR A 48 -1.86 6.28 16.91
CA THR A 48 -1.95 5.07 17.77
C THR A 48 -0.64 4.90 18.54
N MET A 49 -0.50 5.61 19.66
CA MET A 49 0.50 5.34 20.67
C MET A 49 -0.23 4.63 21.83
N GLY A 50 -0.15 3.30 21.92
CA GLY A 50 -0.82 2.59 23.00
C GLY A 50 -0.95 1.08 22.83
N GLY A 51 0.07 0.35 23.31
CA GLY A 51 -0.15 -0.72 24.29
C GLY A 51 -0.86 -2.03 23.92
N ALA A 52 -1.13 -2.37 22.66
CA ALA A 52 -1.70 -3.68 22.32
C ALA A 52 -0.72 -4.56 21.52
N PRO A 53 -0.56 -5.86 21.85
CA PRO A 53 0.42 -6.77 21.24
C PRO A 53 -0.03 -7.34 19.88
N PHE A 54 -0.99 -6.70 19.20
CA PHE A 54 -1.50 -7.23 17.94
C PHE A 54 -0.49 -7.01 16.82
N PRO A 55 -0.13 -8.06 16.06
CA PRO A 55 0.92 -7.96 15.06
C PRO A 55 0.47 -6.98 13.99
N PHE A 56 1.31 -5.97 13.77
CA PHE A 56 1.24 -5.08 12.63
C PHE A 56 0.82 -5.86 11.38
N SER A 57 -0.40 -5.63 10.88
CA SER A 57 -0.85 -6.30 9.66
C SER A 57 0.03 -5.82 8.51
N ARG A 58 0.85 -6.73 7.98
CA ARG A 58 1.71 -6.48 6.83
C ARG A 58 0.86 -6.60 5.58
N TYR A 59 0.79 -5.53 4.80
CA TYR A 59 0.09 -5.53 3.52
C TYR A 59 1.11 -5.44 2.39
N SER A 60 0.96 -6.30 1.38
CA SER A 60 1.78 -6.25 0.17
C SER A 60 1.43 -5.01 -0.66
N CYS A 61 2.36 -4.56 -1.51
CA CYS A 61 2.11 -3.54 -2.51
C CYS A 61 0.83 -3.81 -3.33
N LEU A 62 0.60 -5.07 -3.70
CA LEU A 62 -0.59 -5.50 -4.44
C LEU A 62 -1.90 -5.23 -3.71
N SER A 63 -1.90 -5.32 -2.38
CA SER A 63 -3.09 -4.97 -1.60
C SER A 63 -3.46 -3.52 -1.91
N PHE A 64 -2.52 -2.58 -1.75
CA PHE A 64 -2.76 -1.16 -2.04
C PHE A 64 -3.02 -0.87 -3.53
N ALA A 65 -2.55 -1.70 -4.46
CA ALA A 65 -2.67 -1.50 -5.90
C ALA A 65 -4.09 -1.71 -6.46
N ILE A 66 -4.98 -2.40 -5.76
CA ILE A 66 -6.30 -2.78 -6.31
C ILE A 66 -7.36 -1.78 -5.88
N ASP A 67 -7.99 -1.08 -6.81
CA ASP A 67 -9.28 -0.44 -6.56
C ASP A 67 -10.36 -1.54 -6.45
N SER A 68 -11.15 -1.48 -5.39
CA SER A 68 -12.13 -2.53 -5.08
C SER A 68 -13.26 -2.55 -6.10
N PRO A 69 -13.53 -3.68 -6.78
CA PRO A 69 -14.62 -3.78 -7.76
C PRO A 69 -16.02 -3.80 -7.11
N ILE A 70 -16.10 -4.00 -5.79
CA ILE A 70 -17.35 -4.13 -5.04
C ILE A 70 -17.76 -2.83 -4.32
N ASN A 71 -17.13 -1.68 -4.66
CA ASN A 71 -17.27 -0.39 -3.94
C ASN A 71 -16.97 -0.46 -2.43
N TYR A 72 -16.41 -1.59 -1.97
CA TYR A 72 -16.14 -1.82 -0.56
C TYR A 72 -14.63 -1.76 -0.30
N PRO A 73 -14.15 -0.92 0.62
CA PRO A 73 -12.73 -0.76 0.88
C PRO A 73 -12.16 -2.07 1.45
N PHE A 74 -11.12 -2.59 0.80
CA PHE A 74 -10.42 -3.82 1.18
C PHE A 74 -9.46 -3.58 2.35
N LEU A 75 -9.12 -2.32 2.65
CA LEU A 75 -8.31 -1.92 3.79
C LEU A 75 -9.17 -1.23 4.84
N ARG A 76 -8.92 -1.58 6.11
CA ARG A 76 -9.51 -0.91 7.27
C ARG A 76 -8.42 -0.50 8.25
N ALA A 77 -8.54 0.71 8.77
CA ALA A 77 -7.75 1.16 9.90
C ALA A 77 -8.50 0.78 11.19
N ARG A 78 -7.76 0.29 12.19
CA ARG A 78 -8.30 -0.02 13.50
C ARG A 78 -7.97 1.11 14.48
N GLY A 79 -8.98 1.68 15.11
CA GLY A 79 -8.86 2.64 16.20
C GLY A 79 -8.53 1.98 17.54
N ALA A 80 -8.13 2.78 18.53
CA ALA A 80 -7.82 2.31 19.88
C ALA A 80 -9.04 1.72 20.62
N ASP A 81 -10.24 2.15 20.22
CA ASP A 81 -11.55 1.67 20.66
C ASP A 81 -12.03 0.41 19.93
N ASN A 82 -11.14 -0.25 19.18
CA ASN A 82 -11.46 -1.35 18.25
C ASN A 82 -12.43 -0.99 17.13
N SER A 83 -12.76 0.30 16.93
CA SER A 83 -13.49 0.73 15.74
C SER A 83 -12.68 0.40 14.48
N GLN A 84 -13.37 0.01 13.42
CA GLN A 84 -12.74 -0.25 12.13
C GLN A 84 -13.30 0.71 11.09
N VAL A 85 -12.46 1.63 10.63
CA VAL A 85 -12.84 2.59 9.60
C VAL A 85 -12.25 2.20 8.25
N PRO A 86 -13.02 2.28 7.16
CA PRO A 86 -12.50 2.24 5.80
C PRO A 86 -11.25 3.08 5.58
N VAL A 87 -10.23 2.50 4.95
CA VAL A 87 -9.16 3.28 4.32
C VAL A 87 -9.52 3.40 2.84
N VAL A 88 -9.72 4.62 2.38
CA VAL A 88 -10.00 4.92 0.99
C VAL A 88 -8.72 5.47 0.35
N PRO A 89 -7.93 4.65 -0.36
CA PRO A 89 -6.80 5.17 -1.12
C PRO A 89 -7.32 6.06 -2.26
N PRO A 90 -6.49 6.99 -2.77
CA PRO A 90 -6.80 7.67 -4.02
C PRO A 90 -7.08 6.63 -5.12
N GLN A 91 -8.01 6.94 -6.03
CA GLN A 91 -8.27 6.08 -7.18
C GLN A 91 -7.13 6.17 -8.19
N TRP A 92 -6.90 5.13 -8.98
CA TRP A 92 -6.06 5.27 -10.16
C TRP A 92 -6.67 6.29 -11.13
N SER A 93 -5.82 6.98 -11.89
CA SER A 93 -6.28 7.90 -12.93
C SER A 93 -7.07 7.20 -14.05
N SER A 94 -6.86 5.89 -14.24
CA SER A 94 -7.67 5.06 -15.13
C SER A 94 -7.62 3.58 -14.73
N LEU A 95 -8.67 2.83 -15.11
CA LEU A 95 -8.69 1.36 -14.99
C LEU A 95 -7.60 0.69 -15.84
N GLN A 96 -7.21 1.32 -16.96
CA GLN A 96 -6.13 0.81 -17.80
C GLN A 96 -4.79 0.88 -17.06
N LEU A 97 -4.51 2.00 -16.40
CA LEU A 97 -3.29 2.17 -15.61
C LEU A 97 -3.22 1.18 -14.44
N GLN A 98 -4.35 0.94 -13.75
CA GLN A 98 -4.43 -0.09 -12.72
C GLN A 98 -4.06 -1.47 -13.28
N ARG A 99 -4.65 -1.85 -14.41
CA ARG A 99 -4.37 -3.15 -15.08
C ARG A 99 -2.94 -3.28 -15.54
N ASP A 100 -2.32 -2.18 -15.96
CA ASP A 100 -0.95 -2.17 -16.47
C ASP A 100 0.10 -2.27 -15.34
N ILE A 101 -0.26 -1.87 -14.12
CA ILE A 101 0.59 -1.89 -12.92
C ILE A 101 0.49 -3.22 -12.14
N LEU A 102 -0.67 -3.87 -12.18
CA LEU A 102 -0.88 -5.21 -11.59
C LEU A 102 -0.14 -6.31 -12.38
#